data_AF-A0A2V7XX60-F1
#
_entry.id   AF-A0A2V7XX60-F1
#
_cell.length_a   1.000
_cell.length_b   1.000
_cell.length_c   1.000
_cell.angle_alpha   90.00
_cell.angle_beta   90.00
_cell.angle_gamma   90.00
#
_symmetry.space_group_name_H-M   'P 1'
#
loop_
_entity.id
_entity.type
_entity.pdbx_description
1 polymer ?
#
loop_
_entity_poly.entity_id
_entity_poly.type
_entity_poly.pdbx_seq_one_letter_code
_entity_poly.pdbx_strand_id
1 'polypeptide(L)'
;FAMGGPALLAALAGIALAWRDRARQRRLLLLLVPVVSYALFFLLVVLYVYDRFLLPVCVVLSLFGGSALAAAARARSWAARLAVPVVLVLALVRAVSVDVLLATDSRYAVEDWLRREVGPGPLVAAVGPREYLPRLDGLRWRRLGPSAARVAQVQPDVIVVNADYARRADPGTGERAFYDALDAGSLGYTTALRLRSDSPWCRLETDALRREGRGHLWSNLDKVDPEIRVYRRVGSAVKQPD
;
A
#
# COMPACT_ATOMS: atom_id res chain seq x y z
N PHE A 1 -1.22 8.50 -7.85
CA PHE A 1 -0.57 8.83 -6.57
C PHE A 1 0.89 9.28 -6.73
N ALA A 2 1.67 8.68 -7.64
CA ALA A 2 3.11 8.90 -7.81
C ALA A 2 3.55 10.35 -8.11
N MET A 3 2.79 11.10 -8.92
CA MET A 3 2.90 12.57 -9.02
C MET A 3 1.57 13.16 -8.55
N GLY A 4 1.60 14.04 -7.55
CA GLY A 4 0.42 14.81 -7.16
C GLY A 4 -0.03 15.74 -8.29
N GLY A 5 -1.30 16.16 -8.29
CA GLY A 5 -1.86 17.06 -9.32
C GLY A 5 -0.98 18.27 -9.64
N PRO A 6 -0.48 19.03 -8.65
CA PRO A 6 0.41 20.17 -8.89
C PRO A 6 1.73 19.79 -9.58
N ALA A 7 2.36 18.68 -9.18
CA ALA A 7 3.59 18.21 -9.80
C ALA A 7 3.37 17.71 -11.24
N LEU A 8 2.22 17.08 -11.50
CA LEU A 8 1.81 16.69 -12.85
C LEU A 8 1.59 17.92 -13.75
N LEU A 9 0.90 18.95 -13.24
CA LEU A 9 0.71 20.21 -13.98
C LEU A 9 2.05 20.88 -14.30
N ALA A 10 2.99 20.89 -13.36
CA ALA A 10 4.34 21.39 -13.61
C ALA A 10 5.05 20.58 -14.71
N ALA A 11 4.94 19.26 -14.70
CA ALA A 11 5.51 18.40 -15.74
C ALA A 11 4.90 18.68 -17.12
N LEU A 12 3.58 18.81 -17.22
CA LEU A 12 2.89 19.14 -18.46
C LEU A 12 3.29 20.52 -19.00
N ALA A 13 3.38 21.52 -18.12
CA ALA A 13 3.91 22.84 -18.48
C ALA A 13 5.35 22.75 -18.99
N GLY A 14 6.19 21.91 -18.37
CA GLY A 14 7.56 21.66 -18.78
C GLY A 14 7.66 21.04 -20.18
N ILE A 15 6.78 20.09 -20.48
CA ILE A 15 6.67 19.50 -21.83
C ILE A 15 6.29 20.59 -22.84
N ALA A 16 5.29 21.42 -22.54
CA ALA A 16 4.87 22.51 -23.42
C ALA A 16 5.99 23.54 -23.68
N LEU A 17 6.75 23.90 -22.64
CA LEU A 17 7.90 24.79 -22.76
C LEU A 17 9.02 24.17 -23.59
N ALA A 18 9.35 22.89 -23.35
CA ALA A 18 10.34 22.16 -24.15
C ALA A 18 9.91 22.04 -25.62
N TRP A 19 8.62 21.86 -25.86
CA TRP A 19 8.03 21.80 -27.19
C TRP A 19 8.01 23.16 -27.91
N ARG A 20 7.96 24.27 -27.18
CA ARG A 20 8.08 25.62 -27.77
C ARG A 20 9.50 25.91 -28.25
N ASP A 21 10.52 25.42 -27.54
CA ASP A 21 11.94 25.55 -27.89
C ASP A 21 12.56 24.20 -28.29
N ARG A 22 11.95 23.53 -29.27
CA ARG A 22 12.33 22.15 -29.66
C ARG A 22 13.79 22.04 -30.07
N ALA A 23 14.34 23.07 -30.72
CA ALA A 23 15.70 23.06 -31.21
C ALA A 23 16.71 22.93 -30.06
N ARG A 24 16.50 23.69 -28.98
CA ARG A 24 17.35 23.64 -27.78
C ARG A 24 17.05 22.42 -26.90
N GLN A 25 15.79 22.03 -26.79
CA GLN A 25 15.33 21.01 -25.83
C GLN A 25 15.15 19.62 -26.44
N ARG A 26 15.68 19.37 -27.65
CA ARG A 26 15.54 18.10 -28.38
C ARG A 26 15.91 16.89 -27.53
N ARG A 27 17.03 16.95 -26.79
CA ARG A 27 17.48 15.83 -25.94
C ARG A 27 16.49 15.49 -24.84
N LEU A 28 15.90 16.51 -24.21
CA LEU A 28 14.89 16.33 -23.16
C LEU A 28 13.62 15.72 -23.76
N LEU A 29 13.16 16.22 -24.91
CA LEU A 29 11.99 15.68 -25.62
C LEU A 29 12.17 14.22 -26.06
N LEU A 30 13.38 13.80 -26.43
CA LEU A 30 13.67 12.40 -26.77
C LEU A 30 13.43 11.45 -25.58
N LEU A 31 13.49 11.92 -24.33
CA LEU A 31 13.14 11.10 -23.17
C LEU A 31 11.65 10.74 -23.10
N LEU A 32 10.78 11.45 -23.82
CA LEU A 32 9.37 11.06 -23.94
C LEU A 32 9.16 9.84 -24.82
N VAL A 33 10.11 9.50 -25.71
CA VAL A 33 10.00 8.33 -26.58
C VAL A 33 9.85 7.03 -25.77
N PRO A 34 10.73 6.70 -24.81
CA PRO A 34 10.55 5.50 -23.98
C PRO A 34 9.30 5.59 -23.10
N VAL A 35 8.89 6.76 -22.65
CA VAL A 35 7.65 6.93 -21.85
C VAL A 35 6.41 6.60 -22.68
N VAL A 36 6.30 7.18 -23.87
CA VAL A 36 5.17 6.94 -24.78
C VAL A 36 5.18 5.50 -25.27
N SER A 37 6.35 4.97 -25.61
CA SER A 37 6.49 3.56 -26.02
C SER A 37 6.05 2.62 -24.90
N TYR A 38 6.53 2.83 -23.67
CA TYR A 38 6.14 2.03 -22.51
C TYR A 38 4.63 2.12 -22.23
N ALA A 39 4.05 3.32 -22.32
CA ALA A 39 2.62 3.50 -22.12
C ALA A 39 1.80 2.75 -23.18
N LEU A 40 2.12 2.93 -24.47
CA LEU A 40 1.34 2.39 -25.58
C LEU A 40 1.52 0.89 -25.75
N PHE A 41 2.75 0.38 -25.68
CA PHE A 41 3.07 -1.00 -26.03
C PHE A 41 3.14 -1.94 -24.82
N PHE A 42 3.17 -1.40 -23.59
CA PHE A 42 3.18 -2.23 -22.39
C PHE A 42 1.98 -1.95 -21.49
N LEU A 43 1.81 -0.71 -20.97
CA LEU A 43 0.76 -0.42 -19.99
C LEU A 43 -0.65 -0.61 -20.56
N LEU A 44 -0.92 -0.08 -21.76
CA LEU A 44 -2.22 -0.23 -22.42
C LEU A 44 -2.49 -1.65 -22.91
N VAL A 45 -1.45 -2.46 -23.07
CA VAL A 45 -1.60 -3.87 -23.50
C VAL A 45 -1.90 -4.77 -22.32
N VAL A 46 -1.19 -4.59 -21.20
CA VAL A 46 -1.37 -5.42 -20.00
C VAL A 46 -2.63 -5.01 -19.21
N LEU A 47 -3.15 -3.79 -19.42
CA LEU A 47 -4.33 -3.23 -18.74
C LEU A 47 -4.26 -3.30 -17.20
N TYR A 48 -3.04 -3.37 -16.67
CA TYR A 48 -2.74 -3.61 -15.27
C TYR A 48 -1.80 -2.52 -14.77
N VAL A 49 -2.37 -1.44 -14.23
CA VAL A 49 -1.63 -0.24 -13.85
C VAL A 49 -1.64 -0.07 -12.34
N TYR A 50 -0.47 -0.19 -11.73
CA TYR A 50 -0.20 0.10 -10.32
C TYR A 50 0.92 1.14 -10.23
N ASP A 51 1.02 1.84 -9.10
CA ASP A 51 1.99 2.94 -8.93
C ASP A 51 3.43 2.56 -9.29
N ARG A 52 3.84 1.33 -8.97
CA ARG A 52 5.21 0.84 -9.23
C ARG A 52 5.58 0.85 -10.72
N PHE A 53 4.60 0.64 -11.60
CA PHE A 53 4.81 0.66 -13.04
C PHE A 53 4.89 2.09 -13.60
N LEU A 54 4.37 3.08 -12.86
CA LEU A 54 4.45 4.49 -13.24
C LEU A 54 5.72 5.18 -12.73
N LEU A 55 6.48 4.58 -11.80
CA LEU A 55 7.69 5.21 -11.24
C LEU A 55 8.70 5.66 -12.31
N PRO A 56 9.06 4.82 -13.32
CA PRO A 56 9.99 5.27 -14.37
C PRO A 56 9.43 6.43 -15.20
N VAL A 57 8.13 6.43 -15.47
CA VAL A 57 7.44 7.53 -16.17
C VAL A 57 7.51 8.81 -15.34
N CYS A 58 7.24 8.73 -14.04
CA CYS A 58 7.31 9.87 -13.12
C CYS A 58 8.72 10.46 -13.04
N VAL A 59 9.77 9.64 -13.08
CA VAL A 59 11.16 10.13 -13.12
C VAL A 59 11.40 10.99 -14.36
N VAL A 60 11.01 10.52 -15.54
CA VAL A 60 11.16 11.32 -16.78
C VAL A 60 10.33 12.60 -16.71
N LEU A 61 9.06 12.52 -16.30
CA LEU A 61 8.18 13.68 -16.17
C LEU A 61 8.70 14.70 -15.15
N SER A 62 9.41 14.26 -14.10
CA SER A 62 10.01 15.15 -13.10
C SER A 62 11.06 16.09 -13.70
N LEU A 63 11.79 15.66 -14.73
CA LEU A 63 12.77 16.50 -15.45
C LEU A 63 12.08 17.67 -16.15
N PHE A 64 10.93 17.41 -16.78
CA PHE A 64 10.10 18.46 -17.37
C PHE A 64 9.53 19.38 -16.29
N GLY A 65 9.03 18.80 -15.19
CA GLY A 65 8.52 19.56 -14.05
C GLY A 65 9.56 20.52 -13.49
N GLY A 66 10.79 20.04 -13.26
CA GLY A 66 11.91 20.85 -12.81
C GLY A 66 12.24 22.00 -13.77
N SER A 67 12.18 21.77 -15.09
CA SER A 67 12.37 22.81 -16.10
C SER A 67 11.31 23.92 -16.00
N ALA A 68 10.03 23.55 -15.85
CA ALA A 68 8.95 24.52 -15.69
C ALA A 68 9.07 25.30 -14.38
N LEU A 69 9.37 24.62 -13.26
CA LEU A 69 9.57 25.27 -11.96
C LEU A 69 10.78 26.21 -11.99
N ALA A 70 11.86 25.85 -12.68
CA ALA A 70 13.01 26.72 -12.85
C ALA A 70 12.68 27.98 -13.68
N ALA A 71 11.85 27.84 -14.72
CA ALA A 71 11.34 28.98 -15.47
C ALA A 71 10.43 29.88 -14.61
N ALA A 72 9.55 29.27 -13.81
CA ALA A 72 8.67 29.97 -12.89
C ALA A 72 9.44 30.73 -11.79
N ALA A 73 10.52 30.15 -11.27
CA ALA A 73 11.40 30.79 -10.29
C ALA A 73 12.09 32.05 -10.84
N ARG A 74 12.38 32.09 -12.15
CA ARG A 74 12.98 33.24 -12.84
C ARG A 74 11.96 34.23 -13.40
N ALA A 75 10.67 33.91 -13.33
CA ALA A 75 9.62 34.78 -13.85
C ALA A 75 9.48 36.06 -13.00
N ARG A 76 9.04 37.15 -13.63
CA ARG A 76 8.75 38.41 -12.93
C ARG A 76 7.49 38.33 -12.06
N SER A 77 6.59 37.38 -12.35
CA SER A 77 5.35 37.16 -11.61
C SER A 77 5.64 36.53 -10.24
N TRP A 78 5.21 37.21 -9.16
CA TRP A 78 5.31 36.68 -7.80
C TRP A 78 4.51 35.38 -7.63
N ALA A 79 3.37 35.26 -8.30
CA ALA A 79 2.54 34.05 -8.25
C ALA A 79 3.25 32.84 -8.86
N ALA A 80 3.96 33.04 -9.98
CA ALA A 80 4.79 32.00 -10.59
C ALA A 80 5.94 31.58 -9.67
N ARG A 81 6.57 32.54 -8.99
CA ARG A 81 7.62 32.25 -8.01
C ARG A 81 7.09 31.50 -6.79
N LEU A 82 5.89 31.84 -6.31
CA LEU A 82 5.23 31.16 -5.19
C LEU A 82 4.78 29.74 -5.53
N ALA A 83 4.44 29.47 -6.80
CA ALA A 83 4.07 28.12 -7.23
C ALA A 83 5.20 27.10 -6.99
N VAL A 84 6.46 27.52 -7.04
CA VAL A 84 7.63 26.64 -6.84
C VAL A 84 7.65 26.01 -5.43
N PRO A 85 7.74 26.79 -4.33
CA PRO A 85 7.72 26.21 -2.99
C PRO A 85 6.42 25.47 -2.70
N VAL A 86 5.27 25.91 -3.23
CA VAL A 86 4.00 25.21 -3.04
C VAL A 86 4.04 23.81 -3.63
N VAL A 87 4.46 23.65 -4.89
CA VAL A 87 4.56 22.33 -5.55
C VAL A 87 5.56 21.44 -4.80
N LEU A 88 6.71 21.98 -4.38
CA LEU A 88 7.73 21.23 -3.66
C LEU A 88 7.25 20.77 -2.27
N VAL A 89 6.61 21.66 -1.50
CA VAL A 89 6.07 21.31 -0.17
C VAL A 89 4.98 20.25 -0.30
N LEU A 90 4.06 20.38 -1.26
CA LEU A 90 3.01 19.38 -1.48
C LEU A 90 3.59 18.03 -1.91
N ALA A 91 4.63 18.02 -2.75
CA ALA A 91 5.34 16.79 -3.12
C ALA A 91 6.02 16.15 -1.91
N LEU A 92 6.71 16.96 -1.08
CA LEU A 92 7.40 16.50 0.12
C LEU A 92 6.42 15.95 1.16
N VAL A 93 5.31 16.63 1.44
CA VAL A 93 4.27 16.16 2.36
C VAL A 93 3.74 14.79 1.92
N ARG A 94 3.54 14.59 0.61
CA ARG A 94 3.11 13.30 0.09
C ARG A 94 4.17 12.22 0.28
N ALA A 95 5.44 12.51 -0.03
CA ALA A 95 6.55 11.57 0.17
C ALA A 95 6.68 11.15 1.63
N VAL A 96 6.72 12.13 2.54
CA VAL A 96 6.77 11.90 4.00
C VAL A 96 5.54 11.11 4.47
N SER A 97 4.36 11.34 3.89
CA SER A 97 3.17 10.54 4.27
C SER A 97 3.31 9.06 3.89
N VAL A 98 4.01 8.73 2.80
CA VAL A 98 4.33 7.33 2.46
C VAL A 98 5.28 6.74 3.49
N ASP A 99 6.31 7.49 3.87
CA ASP A 99 7.30 7.05 4.85
C ASP A 99 6.63 6.82 6.21
N VAL A 100 5.75 7.74 6.63
CA VAL A 100 4.92 7.58 7.83
C VAL A 100 4.07 6.32 7.73
N LEU A 101 3.33 6.13 6.63
CA LEU A 101 2.46 4.96 6.44
C LEU A 101 3.24 3.64 6.52
N LEU A 102 4.45 3.60 5.93
CA LEU A 102 5.33 2.44 6.00
C LEU A 102 5.93 2.25 7.40
N ALA A 103 6.36 3.33 8.06
CA ALA A 103 6.98 3.28 9.39
C ALA A 103 5.98 2.89 10.48
N THR A 104 4.71 3.27 10.32
CA THR A 104 3.63 2.93 11.24
C THR A 104 2.81 1.73 10.77
N ASP A 105 3.32 0.86 9.89
CA ASP A 105 2.57 -0.30 9.40
C ASP A 105 2.11 -1.21 10.55
N SER A 106 0.81 -1.52 10.59
CA SER A 106 0.19 -2.34 11.64
C SER A 106 0.90 -3.67 11.91
N ARG A 107 1.55 -4.24 10.88
CA ARG A 107 2.28 -5.50 11.02
C ARG A 107 3.33 -5.41 12.10
N TYR A 108 4.06 -4.31 12.24
CA TYR A 108 5.08 -4.15 13.27
C TYR A 108 4.51 -4.21 14.68
N ALA A 109 3.38 -3.52 14.91
CA ALA A 109 2.71 -3.57 16.21
C ALA A 109 2.13 -4.96 16.52
N VAL A 110 1.63 -5.68 15.51
CA VAL A 110 1.20 -7.08 15.68
C VAL A 110 2.37 -8.03 15.92
N GLU A 111 3.54 -7.84 15.28
CA GLU A 111 4.75 -8.61 15.57
C GLU A 111 5.11 -8.50 17.04
N ASP A 112 5.13 -7.27 17.57
CA ASP A 112 5.46 -7.01 18.97
C ASP A 112 4.41 -7.60 19.92
N TRP A 113 3.12 -7.48 19.58
CA TRP A 113 2.05 -8.11 20.34
C TRP A 113 2.19 -9.64 20.37
N LEU A 114 2.46 -10.29 19.22
CA LEU A 114 2.63 -11.73 19.15
C LEU A 114 3.82 -12.21 20.00
N ARG A 115 4.94 -11.48 19.97
CA ARG A 115 6.11 -11.81 20.81
C ARG A 115 5.80 -11.71 22.30
N ARG A 116 5.06 -10.66 22.72
CA ARG A 116 4.72 -10.43 24.13
C ARG A 116 3.63 -11.37 24.65
N GLU A 117 2.55 -11.54 23.89
CA GLU A 117 1.33 -12.22 24.37
C GLU A 117 1.28 -13.71 24.01
N VAL A 118 1.91 -14.12 22.90
CA VAL A 118 1.90 -15.53 22.46
C VAL A 118 3.20 -16.23 22.83
N GLY A 119 4.35 -15.58 22.59
CA GLY A 119 5.66 -16.17 22.86
C GLY A 119 6.00 -17.37 21.96
N PRO A 120 7.15 -18.05 22.21
CA PRO A 120 7.71 -19.04 21.27
C PRO A 120 7.00 -20.41 21.28
N GLY A 121 6.21 -20.74 22.31
CA GLY A 121 5.64 -22.07 22.52
C GLY A 121 4.40 -22.39 21.66
N PRO A 122 3.33 -21.56 21.72
CA PRO A 122 2.08 -21.81 21.01
C PRO A 122 2.26 -21.86 19.49
N LEU A 123 1.51 -22.71 18.82
CA LEU A 123 1.55 -22.83 17.37
C LEU A 123 0.73 -21.70 16.71
N VAL A 124 1.42 -20.82 15.98
CA VAL A 124 0.81 -19.76 15.19
C VAL A 124 0.58 -20.22 13.75
N ALA A 125 -0.66 -20.18 13.29
CA ALA A 125 -1.01 -20.37 11.89
C ALA A 125 -1.02 -19.03 11.15
N ALA A 126 -0.22 -18.93 10.10
CA ALA A 126 -0.21 -17.80 9.18
C ALA A 126 -1.12 -18.15 7.98
N VAL A 127 -2.25 -17.45 7.83
CA VAL A 127 -3.19 -17.69 6.73
C VAL A 127 -3.15 -16.54 5.73
N GLY A 128 -2.79 -16.86 4.49
CA GLY A 128 -2.58 -15.92 3.39
C GLY A 128 -1.12 -15.81 2.93
N PRO A 129 -0.83 -14.94 1.95
CA PRO A 129 0.53 -14.70 1.48
C PRO A 129 1.42 -14.07 2.57
N ARG A 130 2.70 -14.44 2.60
CA ARG A 130 3.62 -14.16 3.71
C ARG A 130 4.05 -12.71 3.67
N GLU A 131 4.20 -12.18 2.46
CA GLU A 131 4.47 -10.77 2.16
C GLU A 131 3.40 -9.82 2.70
N TYR A 132 2.20 -10.32 3.02
CA TYR A 132 1.09 -9.54 3.56
C TYR A 132 0.83 -9.78 5.05
N LEU A 133 1.63 -10.61 5.71
CA LEU A 133 1.49 -10.94 7.13
C LEU A 133 2.66 -10.36 7.96
N PRO A 134 2.47 -10.21 9.28
CA PRO A 134 3.56 -9.93 10.21
C PRO A 134 4.68 -10.96 10.10
N ARG A 135 5.93 -10.55 10.36
CA ARG A 135 7.04 -11.50 10.52
C ARG A 135 6.85 -12.31 11.81
N LEU A 136 7.00 -13.62 11.71
CA LEU A 136 6.78 -14.53 12.84
C LEU A 136 8.10 -15.07 13.41
N ASP A 137 9.17 -14.28 13.30
CA ASP A 137 10.51 -14.67 13.75
C ASP A 137 10.52 -14.90 15.26
N GLY A 138 11.10 -16.03 15.70
CA GLY A 138 11.13 -16.45 17.09
C GLY A 138 9.83 -17.10 17.59
N LEU A 139 8.80 -17.22 16.76
CA LEU A 139 7.56 -17.93 17.10
C LEU A 139 7.54 -19.33 16.46
N ARG A 140 6.87 -20.28 17.10
CA ARG A 140 6.55 -21.56 16.48
C ARG A 140 5.37 -21.37 15.53
N TRP A 141 5.62 -21.30 14.22
CA TRP A 141 4.57 -21.02 13.25
C TRP A 141 4.54 -21.97 12.05
N ARG A 142 3.38 -22.06 11.39
CA ARG A 142 3.18 -22.76 10.11
C ARG A 142 2.27 -21.96 9.20
N ARG A 143 2.56 -21.95 7.90
CA ARG A 143 1.61 -21.44 6.90
C ARG A 143 0.48 -22.45 6.71
N LEU A 144 -0.75 -21.98 6.78
CA LEU A 144 -1.94 -22.75 6.40
C LEU A 144 -2.68 -22.02 5.27
N GLY A 145 -3.32 -22.79 4.39
CA GLY A 145 -4.31 -22.24 3.47
C GLY A 145 -5.63 -21.96 4.20
N PRO A 146 -6.53 -21.17 3.59
CA PRO A 146 -7.86 -20.88 4.13
C PRO A 146 -8.75 -22.14 4.04
N SER A 147 -8.60 -23.05 5.00
CA SER A 147 -9.29 -24.35 5.02
C SER A 147 -9.67 -24.74 6.44
N ALA A 148 -10.98 -24.84 6.69
CA ALA A 148 -11.52 -25.25 7.98
C ALA A 148 -11.04 -26.66 8.37
N ALA A 149 -11.03 -27.60 7.42
CA ALA A 149 -10.54 -28.96 7.65
C ALA A 149 -9.06 -28.97 8.07
N ARG A 150 -8.23 -28.11 7.46
CA ARG A 150 -6.82 -28.03 7.83
C ARG A 150 -6.61 -27.41 9.21
N VAL A 151 -7.40 -26.39 9.57
CA VAL A 151 -7.39 -25.81 10.91
C VAL A 151 -7.86 -26.83 11.95
N ALA A 152 -8.89 -27.62 11.65
CA ALA A 152 -9.36 -28.68 12.55
C ALA A 152 -8.34 -29.80 12.74
N GLN A 153 -7.53 -30.11 11.72
CA GLN A 153 -6.47 -31.11 11.79
C GLN A 153 -5.22 -30.62 12.54
N VAL A 154 -4.79 -29.39 12.27
CA VAL A 154 -3.55 -28.83 12.84
C VAL A 154 -3.77 -28.26 14.24
N GLN A 155 -4.98 -27.76 14.51
CA GLN A 155 -5.38 -27.13 15.77
C GLN A 155 -4.37 -26.10 16.28
N PRO A 156 -4.02 -25.06 15.48
CA PRO A 156 -3.14 -24.00 15.96
C PRO A 156 -3.71 -23.32 17.21
N ASP A 157 -2.83 -22.79 18.05
CA ASP A 157 -3.25 -22.01 19.23
C ASP A 157 -3.71 -20.61 18.82
N VAL A 158 -3.09 -20.07 17.76
CA VAL A 158 -3.32 -18.71 17.26
C VAL A 158 -3.38 -18.74 15.74
N ILE A 159 -4.29 -17.97 15.14
CA ILE A 159 -4.39 -17.76 13.69
C ILE A 159 -4.16 -16.27 13.41
N VAL A 160 -3.27 -15.95 12.49
CA VAL A 160 -2.99 -14.58 12.04
C VAL A 160 -3.39 -14.44 10.58
N VAL A 161 -4.22 -13.44 10.30
CA VAL A 161 -4.80 -13.17 8.98
C VAL A 161 -4.61 -11.69 8.65
N ASN A 162 -4.30 -11.40 7.39
CA ASN A 162 -4.48 -10.07 6.82
C ASN A 162 -5.93 -9.94 6.36
N ALA A 163 -6.74 -9.18 7.10
CA ALA A 163 -8.16 -9.05 6.85
C ALA A 163 -8.46 -8.35 5.52
N ASP A 164 -7.60 -7.42 5.09
CA ASP A 164 -7.80 -6.70 3.83
C ASP A 164 -7.54 -7.60 2.63
N TYR A 165 -6.56 -8.51 2.74
CA TYR A 165 -6.34 -9.56 1.76
C TYR A 165 -7.49 -10.57 1.78
N ALA A 166 -7.93 -10.99 2.97
CA ALA A 166 -9.03 -11.95 3.14
C ALA A 166 -10.34 -11.48 2.47
N ARG A 167 -10.63 -10.17 2.50
CA ARG A 167 -11.81 -9.60 1.83
C ARG A 167 -11.83 -9.78 0.31
N ARG A 168 -10.68 -10.03 -0.32
CA ARG A 168 -10.57 -10.30 -1.77
C ARG A 168 -11.11 -11.68 -2.17
N ALA A 169 -11.42 -12.55 -1.21
CA ALA A 169 -12.01 -13.84 -1.49
C ALA A 169 -13.43 -13.69 -2.07
N ASP A 170 -13.65 -14.24 -3.26
CA ASP A 170 -14.92 -14.12 -3.97
C ASP A 170 -16.07 -14.76 -3.17
N PRO A 171 -17.26 -14.14 -3.14
CA PRO A 171 -18.45 -14.73 -2.54
C PRO A 171 -18.73 -16.14 -3.08
N GLY A 172 -19.11 -17.05 -2.19
CA GLY A 172 -19.42 -18.45 -2.54
C GLY A 172 -18.19 -19.37 -2.69
N THR A 173 -16.97 -18.86 -2.53
CA THR A 173 -15.76 -19.70 -2.49
C THR A 173 -15.54 -20.31 -1.10
N GLY A 174 -14.83 -21.45 -1.06
CA GLY A 174 -14.42 -22.06 0.20
C GLY A 174 -13.46 -21.18 1.02
N GLU A 175 -12.65 -20.34 0.35
CA GLU A 175 -11.80 -19.36 1.01
C GLU A 175 -12.63 -18.28 1.72
N ARG A 176 -13.67 -17.75 1.07
CA ARG A 176 -14.57 -16.78 1.69
C ARG A 176 -15.31 -17.39 2.89
N ALA A 177 -15.86 -18.60 2.71
CA ALA A 177 -16.53 -19.32 3.78
C ALA A 177 -15.61 -19.58 4.99
N PHE A 178 -14.32 -19.84 4.75
CA PHE A 178 -13.34 -20.00 5.82
C PHE A 178 -13.17 -18.71 6.65
N TYR A 179 -12.98 -17.56 6.01
CA TYR A 179 -12.82 -16.29 6.74
C TYR A 179 -14.10 -15.88 7.46
N ASP A 180 -15.26 -16.06 6.83
CA ASP A 180 -16.56 -15.78 7.46
C ASP A 180 -16.79 -16.67 8.70
N ALA A 181 -16.40 -17.96 8.63
CA ALA A 181 -16.47 -18.88 9.77
C ALA A 181 -15.48 -18.52 10.89
N LEU A 182 -14.29 -18.03 10.53
CA LEU A 182 -13.30 -17.55 11.50
C LEU A 182 -13.79 -16.28 12.23
N ASP A 183 -14.38 -15.33 11.49
CA ASP A 183 -14.98 -14.10 12.04
C ASP A 183 -16.21 -14.38 12.90
N ALA A 184 -17.03 -15.35 12.51
CA ALA A 184 -18.18 -15.81 13.30
C ALA A 184 -17.78 -16.64 14.54
N GLY A 185 -16.51 -17.01 14.66
CA GLY A 185 -15.99 -17.87 15.73
C GLY A 185 -16.44 -19.34 15.66
N SER A 186 -17.11 -19.75 14.58
CA SER A 186 -17.63 -21.12 14.41
C SER A 186 -16.53 -22.16 14.21
N LEU A 187 -15.30 -21.73 13.96
CA LEU A 187 -14.10 -22.59 13.92
C LEU A 187 -13.48 -22.85 15.31
N GLY A 188 -14.09 -22.35 16.40
CA GLY A 188 -13.56 -22.50 17.76
C GLY A 188 -12.44 -21.51 18.11
N TYR A 189 -12.43 -20.35 17.45
CA TYR A 189 -11.48 -19.26 17.72
C TYR A 189 -12.24 -17.97 18.01
N THR A 190 -11.66 -17.10 18.83
CA THR A 190 -12.17 -15.75 19.11
C THR A 190 -11.12 -14.71 18.73
N THR A 191 -11.57 -13.52 18.34
CA THR A 191 -10.67 -12.41 18.02
C THR A 191 -9.93 -11.96 19.28
N ALA A 192 -8.61 -12.08 19.27
CA ALA A 192 -7.73 -11.61 20.33
C ALA A 192 -7.16 -10.22 20.06
N LEU A 193 -6.95 -9.89 18.77
CA LEU A 193 -6.48 -8.58 18.35
C LEU A 193 -7.06 -8.25 16.97
N ARG A 194 -7.51 -7.00 16.82
CA ARG A 194 -7.76 -6.36 15.53
C ARG A 194 -6.99 -5.07 15.51
N LEU A 195 -6.03 -4.96 14.60
CA LEU A 195 -5.16 -3.80 14.55
C LEU A 195 -4.97 -3.30 13.12
N ARG A 196 -5.11 -2.00 12.99
CA ARG A 196 -4.66 -1.19 11.86
C ARG A 196 -4.15 0.11 12.45
N SER A 197 -3.08 0.65 11.89
CA SER A 197 -2.58 1.94 12.37
C SER A 197 -3.45 3.08 11.85
N ASP A 198 -3.54 4.13 12.66
CA ASP A 198 -4.15 5.39 12.25
C ASP A 198 -3.17 6.51 12.63
N SER A 199 -2.26 6.81 11.69
CA SER A 199 -1.25 7.83 11.92
C SER A 199 -1.76 9.20 11.48
N PRO A 200 -1.92 10.17 12.41
CA PRO A 200 -2.41 11.52 12.06
C PRO A 200 -1.42 12.31 11.19
N TRP A 201 -0.20 11.81 11.05
CA TRP A 201 0.86 12.40 10.24
C TRP A 201 0.80 11.97 8.76
N CYS A 202 0.03 10.92 8.44
CA CYS A 202 -0.22 10.54 7.06
C CYS A 202 -1.29 11.45 6.44
N ARG A 203 -0.94 12.22 5.42
CA ARG A 203 -1.87 13.12 4.69
C ARG A 203 -2.44 12.50 3.41
N LEU A 204 -2.24 11.21 3.22
CA LEU A 204 -2.86 10.49 2.11
C LEU A 204 -4.29 10.12 2.50
N GLU A 205 -5.20 10.17 1.53
CA GLU A 205 -6.58 9.71 1.72
C GLU A 205 -6.60 8.17 1.73
N THR A 206 -6.14 7.57 2.83
CA THR A 206 -6.01 6.12 2.98
C THR A 206 -7.35 5.40 2.85
N ASP A 207 -8.44 6.07 3.24
CA ASP A 207 -9.78 5.49 3.13
C ASP A 207 -10.25 5.37 1.68
N ALA A 208 -9.83 6.27 0.79
CA ALA A 208 -10.07 6.12 -0.65
C ALA A 208 -9.35 4.90 -1.24
N LEU A 209 -8.19 4.54 -0.70
CA LEU A 209 -7.46 3.33 -1.10
C LEU A 209 -8.16 2.05 -0.62
N ARG A 210 -9.01 2.15 0.41
CA ARG A 210 -9.65 1.02 1.08
C ARG A 210 -11.10 0.80 0.63
N ARG A 211 -11.73 1.80 0.02
CA ARG A 211 -13.12 1.73 -0.46
C ARG A 211 -13.28 0.60 -1.47
N GLU A 212 -14.19 -0.33 -1.21
CA GLU A 212 -14.58 -1.39 -2.15
C GLU A 212 -15.63 -0.90 -3.15
N GLY A 213 -15.75 -1.58 -4.29
CA GLY A 213 -16.78 -1.30 -5.30
C GLY A 213 -16.41 -0.25 -6.34
N ARG A 214 -17.42 0.42 -6.91
CA ARG A 214 -17.22 1.41 -7.98
C ARG A 214 -16.44 2.61 -7.43
N GLY A 215 -15.26 2.85 -8.00
CA GLY A 215 -14.36 3.92 -7.57
C GLY A 215 -13.20 3.47 -6.68
N HIS A 216 -13.02 2.16 -6.47
CA HIS A 216 -11.81 1.64 -5.84
C HIS A 216 -10.56 2.09 -6.60
N LEU A 217 -9.63 2.72 -5.88
CA LEU A 217 -8.37 3.19 -6.44
C LEU A 217 -7.32 2.09 -6.31
N TRP A 218 -7.08 1.37 -7.41
CA TRP A 218 -6.01 0.40 -7.51
C TRP A 218 -4.64 1.08 -7.36
N SER A 219 -3.99 0.84 -6.22
CA SER A 219 -2.71 1.45 -5.87
C SER A 219 -1.91 0.45 -5.05
N ASN A 220 -0.57 0.41 -5.15
CA ASN A 220 0.20 -0.48 -4.27
C ASN A 220 0.15 -0.07 -2.79
N LEU A 221 -0.30 1.15 -2.50
CA LEU A 221 -0.44 1.63 -1.14
C LEU A 221 -1.61 0.98 -0.41
N ASP A 222 -2.57 0.39 -1.13
CA ASP A 222 -3.65 -0.40 -0.54
C ASP A 222 -3.13 -1.65 0.20
N LYS A 223 -1.85 -1.99 0.00
CA LYS A 223 -1.14 -3.12 0.62
C LYS A 223 -0.30 -2.71 1.83
N VAL A 224 -0.17 -1.41 2.10
CA VAL A 224 0.57 -0.89 3.25
C VAL A 224 -0.41 -0.65 4.39
N ASP A 225 0.00 -0.95 5.61
CA ASP A 225 -0.82 -0.83 6.82
C ASP A 225 -2.19 -1.55 6.69
N PRO A 226 -2.18 -2.85 6.36
CA PRO A 226 -3.41 -3.62 6.28
C PRO A 226 -4.04 -3.76 7.66
N GLU A 227 -5.34 -4.07 7.72
CA GLU A 227 -5.88 -4.62 8.97
C GLU A 227 -5.36 -6.03 9.20
N ILE A 228 -4.66 -6.24 10.31
CA ILE A 228 -4.26 -7.57 10.78
C ILE A 228 -5.20 -8.02 11.89
N ARG A 229 -5.71 -9.24 11.76
CA ARG A 229 -6.52 -9.90 12.79
C ARG A 229 -5.78 -11.10 13.33
N VAL A 230 -5.83 -11.23 14.65
CA VAL A 230 -5.30 -12.37 15.38
C VAL A 230 -6.44 -13.04 16.13
N TYR A 231 -6.61 -14.33 15.89
CA TYR A 231 -7.62 -15.16 16.53
C TYR A 231 -6.93 -16.17 17.43
N ARG A 232 -7.54 -16.44 18.58
CA ARG A 232 -7.04 -17.39 19.55
C ARG A 232 -8.03 -18.51 19.75
N ARG A 233 -7.53 -19.74 19.88
CA ARG A 233 -8.37 -20.91 20.13
C ARG A 233 -9.07 -20.79 21.49
N VAL A 234 -10.37 -21.04 21.52
CA VAL A 234 -11.16 -21.08 22.76
C VAL A 234 -10.61 -22.18 23.67
N GLY A 235 -10.34 -21.84 24.93
CA GLY A 235 -9.77 -22.76 25.91
C GLY A 235 -8.25 -22.97 25.82
N SER A 236 -7.53 -22.22 24.98
CA SER A 236 -6.06 -22.24 25.00
C SER A 236 -5.48 -21.49 26.21
N ALA A 237 -4.40 -22.00 26.80
CA ALA A 237 -3.70 -21.42 27.96
C ALA A 237 -2.90 -20.14 27.63
N VAL A 238 -3.09 -19.56 26.45
CA VAL A 238 -2.43 -18.31 26.05
C VAL A 238 -3.13 -17.16 26.80
N LYS A 239 -2.38 -16.40 27.60
CA LYS A 239 -2.89 -15.33 28.48
C LYS A 239 -3.87 -14.40 27.76
N GLN A 240 -5.13 -14.36 28.21
CA GLN A 240 -6.08 -13.31 27.79
C GLN A 240 -5.51 -11.94 28.18
N PRO A 241 -5.46 -10.96 27.25
CA PRO A 241 -5.10 -9.61 27.63
C PRO A 241 -6.19 -9.04 28.56
N ASP A 242 -5.75 -8.34 29.61
CA ASP A 242 -6.60 -7.56 30.52
C ASP A 242 -7.24 -6.36 29.80
#